data_AF-A0A1D8S050-F1
#
_entry.id   AF-A0A1D8S050-F1
#
_cell.length_a   1.000
_cell.length_b   1.000
_cell.length_c   1.000
_cell.angle_alpha   90.00
_cell.angle_beta   90.00
_cell.angle_gamma   90.00
#
_symmetry.space_group_name_H-M   'P 1'
#
loop_
_entity.id
_entity.type
_entity.pdbx_description
1 polymer ?
#
loop_
_entity_poly.entity_id
_entity_poly.type
_entity_poly.pdbx_seq_one_letter_code
_entity_poly.pdbx_strand_id
1 'polypeptide(L)'
;MIKLNLYKYSKALSLISLIAVTYKYWGFGFWEAIFILLPYLLVFLLANRAAYSSPLLIGCRAIAGVIVSLLCAVLLFGITPSAQAGIGFMFVVVIQYGVIFVSEALIGLFTYQADDK
;
A
#
# COMPACT_ATOMS: atom_id res chain seq x y z
N MET A 1 -13.87 -8.37 -18.34
CA MET A 1 -14.21 -8.80 -16.97
C MET A 1 -13.04 -8.67 -15.97
N ILE A 2 -11.81 -9.04 -16.33
CA ILE A 2 -10.64 -9.05 -15.42
C ILE A 2 -10.34 -7.68 -14.77
N LYS A 3 -10.43 -6.58 -15.53
CA LYS A 3 -10.20 -5.21 -15.02
C LYS A 3 -11.15 -4.80 -13.88
N LEU A 4 -12.37 -5.35 -13.86
CA LEU A 4 -13.43 -4.95 -12.90
C LEU A 4 -13.25 -5.57 -11.51
N ASN A 5 -12.35 -6.55 -11.36
CA ASN A 5 -12.15 -7.25 -10.08
C ASN A 5 -10.86 -6.84 -9.36
N LEU A 6 -9.80 -6.46 -10.08
CA LEU A 6 -8.49 -6.13 -9.48
C LEU A 6 -8.56 -5.00 -8.44
N TYR A 7 -9.23 -3.89 -8.74
CA TYR A 7 -9.36 -2.79 -7.77
C TYR A 7 -10.15 -3.22 -6.52
N LYS A 8 -11.13 -4.13 -6.66
CA LYS A 8 -11.89 -4.67 -5.52
C LYS A 8 -11.00 -5.54 -4.65
N TYR A 9 -10.14 -6.37 -5.26
CA TYR A 9 -9.18 -7.18 -4.51
C TYR A 9 -8.16 -6.30 -3.78
N SER A 10 -7.61 -5.26 -4.43
CA SER A 10 -6.71 -4.31 -3.76
C SER A 10 -7.39 -3.58 -2.60
N LYS A 11 -8.68 -3.19 -2.75
CA LYS A 11 -9.47 -2.62 -1.64
C LYS A 11 -9.67 -3.60 -0.50
N ALA A 12 -10.06 -4.84 -0.79
CA ALA A 12 -10.28 -5.85 0.24
C ALA A 12 -8.97 -6.14 1.00
N LEU A 13 -7.87 -6.30 0.28
CA LEU A 13 -6.58 -6.63 0.86
C LEU A 13 -6.01 -5.49 1.72
N SER A 14 -6.17 -4.24 1.27
CA SER A 14 -5.80 -3.06 2.07
C SER A 14 -6.67 -2.91 3.31
N LEU A 15 -7.99 -3.15 3.21
CA LEU A 15 -8.88 -3.13 4.38
C LEU A 15 -8.52 -4.21 5.41
N ILE A 16 -8.26 -5.45 4.95
CA ILE A 16 -7.80 -6.54 5.81
C ILE A 16 -6.48 -6.17 6.48
N SER A 17 -5.53 -5.62 5.72
CA SER A 17 -4.24 -5.17 6.26
C SER A 17 -4.42 -4.09 7.33
N LEU A 18 -5.29 -3.12 7.08
CA LEU A 18 -5.57 -2.01 8.00
C LEU A 18 -6.15 -2.53 9.32
N ILE A 19 -7.12 -3.46 9.26
CA ILE A 19 -7.70 -4.10 10.44
C ILE A 19 -6.64 -4.91 11.20
N ALA A 20 -5.86 -5.74 10.51
CA ALA A 20 -4.88 -6.61 11.13
C ALA A 20 -3.75 -5.82 11.83
N VAL A 21 -3.24 -4.77 11.19
CA VAL A 21 -2.21 -3.90 11.77
C VAL A 21 -2.77 -3.11 12.95
N THR A 22 -3.99 -2.58 12.84
CA THR A 22 -4.66 -1.90 13.96
C THR A 22 -4.79 -2.83 15.16
N TYR A 23 -5.15 -4.09 14.94
CA TYR A 23 -5.26 -5.08 16.01
C TYR A 23 -3.90 -5.41 16.63
N LYS A 24 -2.86 -5.67 15.81
CA LYS A 24 -1.54 -6.06 16.32
C LYS A 24 -0.83 -4.93 17.08
N TYR A 25 -0.97 -3.70 16.63
CA TYR A 25 -0.28 -2.53 17.19
C TYR A 25 -1.23 -1.64 17.99
N TRP A 26 -2.25 -2.25 18.59
CA TRP A 26 -3.18 -1.55 19.47
C TRP A 26 -2.43 -0.91 20.64
N GLY A 27 -2.70 0.37 20.90
CA GLY A 27 -2.05 1.14 21.96
C GLY A 27 -0.82 1.96 21.54
N PHE A 28 -0.46 1.93 20.25
CA PHE A 28 0.54 2.86 19.70
C PHE A 28 0.07 4.31 19.84
N GLY A 29 1.02 5.24 19.96
CA GLY A 29 0.73 6.67 20.00
C GLY A 29 0.03 7.14 18.72
N PHE A 30 -0.72 8.24 18.79
CA PHE A 30 -1.51 8.74 17.65
C PHE A 30 -0.68 8.90 16.36
N TRP A 31 0.50 9.52 16.47
CA TRP A 31 1.40 9.73 15.33
C TRP A 31 1.98 8.43 14.77
N GLU A 32 2.32 7.49 15.65
CA GLU A 32 2.83 6.17 15.27
C GLU A 32 1.73 5.40 14.52
N ALA A 33 0.52 5.37 15.07
CA ALA A 33 -0.63 4.73 14.46
C ALA A 33 -0.93 5.31 13.07
N ILE A 34 -0.94 6.63 12.90
CA ILE A 34 -1.10 7.25 11.57
C ILE A 34 0.01 6.78 10.64
N PHE A 35 1.27 6.89 11.06
CA PHE A 35 2.40 6.59 10.22
C PHE A 35 2.37 5.14 9.69
N ILE A 36 1.88 4.21 10.49
CA ILE A 36 1.85 2.78 10.16
C ILE A 36 0.59 2.42 9.37
N LEU A 37 -0.55 3.05 9.66
CA LEU A 37 -1.83 2.72 9.02
C LEU A 37 -2.00 3.40 7.65
N LEU A 38 -1.37 4.55 7.45
CA LEU A 38 -1.54 5.38 6.27
C LEU A 38 -1.20 4.67 4.94
N PRO A 39 -0.16 3.83 4.81
CA PRO A 39 0.10 3.09 3.57
C PRO A 39 -1.09 2.24 3.11
N TYR A 40 -1.78 1.58 4.04
CA TYR A 40 -2.96 0.76 3.73
C TYR A 40 -4.15 1.63 3.34
N LEU A 41 -4.33 2.75 4.04
CA LEU A 41 -5.37 3.71 3.70
C LEU A 41 -5.16 4.31 2.30
N LEU A 42 -3.92 4.65 1.94
CA LEU A 42 -3.57 5.16 0.62
C LEU A 42 -3.89 4.13 -0.47
N VAL A 43 -3.47 2.87 -0.31
CA VAL A 43 -3.81 1.80 -1.25
C VAL A 43 -5.33 1.63 -1.37
N PHE A 44 -6.06 1.70 -0.26
CA PHE A 44 -7.53 1.59 -0.27
C PHE A 44 -8.20 2.72 -1.06
N LEU A 45 -7.76 3.97 -0.84
CA LEU A 45 -8.31 5.15 -1.51
C LEU A 45 -7.96 5.19 -3.00
N LEU A 46 -6.72 4.82 -3.36
CA LEU A 46 -6.24 4.76 -4.74
C LEU A 46 -6.88 3.61 -5.53
N ALA A 47 -7.35 2.56 -4.86
CA ALA A 47 -8.00 1.41 -5.48
C ALA A 47 -9.47 1.68 -5.90
N ASN A 48 -9.68 2.55 -6.88
CA ASN A 48 -11.02 2.85 -7.43
C ASN A 48 -11.14 2.55 -8.94
N ARG A 49 -12.38 2.53 -9.44
CA ARG A 49 -12.66 2.11 -10.83
C ARG A 49 -12.07 3.06 -11.87
N ALA A 50 -12.12 4.37 -11.63
CA ALA A 50 -11.54 5.37 -12.54
C ALA A 50 -10.01 5.28 -12.56
N ALA A 51 -9.43 4.96 -11.40
CA ALA A 51 -8.02 4.71 -11.20
C ALA A 51 -7.48 3.43 -11.89
N TYR A 52 -8.34 2.57 -12.45
CA TYR A 52 -7.97 1.28 -13.06
C TYR A 52 -8.49 1.21 -14.52
N SER A 53 -8.30 2.28 -15.29
CA SER A 53 -8.80 2.43 -16.65
C SER A 53 -7.83 1.89 -17.72
N SER A 54 -6.53 2.18 -17.59
CA SER A 54 -5.48 1.76 -18.52
C SER A 54 -4.68 0.56 -18.00
N PRO A 55 -4.05 -0.25 -18.88
CA PRO A 55 -3.17 -1.33 -18.46
C PRO A 55 -2.03 -0.86 -17.55
N LEU A 56 -1.46 0.32 -17.82
CA LEU A 56 -0.39 0.91 -17.00
C LEU A 56 -0.89 1.23 -15.59
N LEU A 57 -2.02 1.94 -15.48
CA LEU A 57 -2.66 2.28 -14.20
C LEU A 57 -2.97 1.03 -13.37
N ILE A 58 -3.53 0.01 -14.01
CA ILE A 58 -3.86 -1.27 -13.38
C ILE A 58 -2.59 -1.97 -12.89
N GLY A 59 -1.56 -2.05 -13.73
CA GLY A 59 -0.30 -2.72 -13.41
C GLY A 59 0.39 -2.08 -12.21
N CYS A 60 0.66 -0.77 -12.29
CA CYS A 60 1.34 -0.02 -11.24
C CYS A 60 0.61 -0.15 -9.89
N ARG A 61 -0.72 0.05 -9.86
CA ARG A 61 -1.48 0.02 -8.59
C ARG A 61 -1.70 -1.38 -8.05
N ALA A 62 -1.91 -2.37 -8.91
CA ALA A 62 -2.04 -3.76 -8.47
C ALA A 62 -0.72 -4.27 -7.87
N ILE A 63 0.42 -4.01 -8.53
CA ILE A 63 1.73 -4.40 -8.02
C ILE A 63 2.00 -3.71 -6.69
N ALA A 64 1.76 -2.40 -6.58
CA ALA A 64 1.93 -1.67 -5.33
C ALA A 64 1.07 -2.24 -4.21
N GLY A 65 -0.22 -2.49 -4.47
CA GLY A 65 -1.12 -3.08 -3.47
C GLY A 65 -0.69 -4.47 -3.01
N VAL A 66 -0.20 -5.32 -3.91
CA VAL A 66 0.33 -6.65 -3.58
C VAL A 66 1.58 -6.53 -2.70
N ILE A 67 2.56 -5.72 -3.11
CA ILE A 67 3.80 -5.55 -2.33
C ILE A 67 3.51 -4.99 -0.94
N VAL A 68 2.68 -3.94 -0.83
CA VAL A 68 2.28 -3.37 0.47
C VAL A 68 1.65 -4.42 1.38
N SER A 69 0.85 -5.32 0.81
CA SER A 69 0.17 -6.37 1.57
C SER A 69 1.11 -7.52 1.97
N LEU A 70 2.10 -7.85 1.15
CA LEU A 70 3.16 -8.78 1.54
C LEU A 70 4.02 -8.20 2.68
N LEU A 71 4.34 -6.92 2.60
CA LEU A 71 5.06 -6.20 3.66
C LEU A 71 4.23 -6.11 4.96
N CYS A 72 2.91 -6.00 4.85
CA CYS A 72 2.01 -6.13 5.99
C CYS A 72 2.20 -7.48 6.69
N ALA A 73 2.24 -8.58 5.93
CA ALA A 73 2.50 -9.90 6.52
C ALA A 73 3.86 -9.97 7.24
N VAL A 74 4.90 -9.30 6.71
CA VAL A 74 6.20 -9.19 7.39
C VAL A 74 6.08 -8.45 8.72
N LEU A 75 5.32 -7.34 8.80
CA LEU A 75 5.06 -6.66 10.07
C LEU A 75 4.29 -7.57 11.04
N LEU A 76 3.28 -8.28 10.54
CA LEU A 76 2.40 -9.12 11.35
C LEU A 76 3.09 -10.39 11.88
N PHE A 77 4.05 -10.96 11.17
CA PHE A 77 4.62 -12.27 11.53
C PHE A 77 6.14 -12.33 11.55
N GLY A 78 6.83 -11.47 10.79
CA GLY A 78 8.27 -11.55 10.57
C GLY A 78 9.12 -10.79 11.59
N ILE A 79 8.54 -9.83 12.32
CA ILE A 79 9.28 -9.02 13.30
C ILE A 79 9.00 -9.56 14.71
N THR A 80 10.03 -10.18 15.30
CA THR A 80 10.05 -10.58 16.70
C THR A 80 10.52 -9.44 17.60
N PRO A 81 10.04 -9.33 18.86
CA PRO A 81 10.47 -8.28 19.77
C PRO A 81 11.95 -8.43 20.14
N SER A 82 12.81 -7.55 19.62
CA SER A 82 14.24 -7.46 19.92
C SER A 82 14.69 -6.01 19.84
N ALA A 83 15.88 -5.69 20.34
CA ALA A 83 16.44 -4.33 20.23
C ALA A 83 16.59 -3.86 18.78
N GLN A 84 16.82 -4.77 17.83
CA GLN A 84 16.87 -4.45 16.39
C GLN A 84 15.49 -4.41 15.71
N ALA A 85 14.43 -4.86 16.37
CA ALA A 85 13.09 -4.94 15.79
C ALA A 85 12.54 -3.58 15.34
N GLY A 86 12.89 -2.50 16.04
CA GLY A 86 12.49 -1.14 15.67
C GLY A 86 13.04 -0.71 14.30
N ILE A 87 14.28 -1.09 13.97
CA ILE A 87 14.90 -0.78 12.67
C ILE A 87 14.18 -1.56 11.55
N GLY A 88 13.99 -2.87 11.75
CA GLY A 88 13.27 -3.71 10.78
C GLY A 88 11.84 -3.22 10.54
N PHE A 89 11.16 -2.81 11.62
CA PHE A 89 9.82 -2.24 11.55
C PHE A 89 9.76 -1.00 10.67
N MET A 90 10.62 -0.01 10.96
CA MET A 90 10.67 1.24 10.20
C MET A 90 11.05 1.00 8.74
N PHE A 91 11.98 0.08 8.48
CA PHE A 91 12.40 -0.25 7.12
C PHE A 91 11.23 -0.79 6.28
N VAL A 92 10.42 -1.68 6.86
CA VAL A 92 9.24 -2.23 6.18
C VAL A 92 8.22 -1.14 5.87
N VAL A 93 7.93 -0.27 6.83
CA VAL A 93 6.98 0.85 6.62
C VAL A 93 7.49 1.81 5.55
N VAL A 94 8.78 2.16 5.55
CA VAL A 94 9.38 3.03 4.53
C VAL A 94 9.30 2.40 3.13
N ILE A 95 9.53 1.10 2.99
CA ILE A 95 9.37 0.43 1.69
C ILE A 95 7.91 0.52 1.23
N GLN A 96 6.92 0.37 2.12
CA GLN A 96 5.51 0.52 1.73
C GLN A 96 5.23 1.90 1.13
N TYR A 97 5.71 2.97 1.78
CA TYR A 97 5.60 4.33 1.22
C TYR A 97 6.34 4.47 -0.10
N GLY A 98 7.57 3.96 -0.19
CA GLY A 98 8.37 4.03 -1.41
C GLY A 98 7.69 3.35 -2.59
N VAL A 99 7.09 2.19 -2.39
CA VAL A 99 6.38 1.45 -3.44
C VAL A 99 5.13 2.20 -3.91
N ILE A 100 4.36 2.77 -2.98
CA ILE A 100 3.19 3.59 -3.33
C ILE A 100 3.64 4.83 -4.12
N PHE A 101 4.67 5.52 -3.62
CA PHE A 101 5.22 6.71 -4.28
C PHE A 101 5.71 6.41 -5.69
N VAL A 102 6.55 5.39 -5.87
CA VAL A 102 7.09 5.01 -7.20
C VAL A 102 5.96 4.63 -8.15
N SER A 103 4.94 3.91 -7.68
CA SER A 103 3.78 3.55 -8.48
C SER A 103 3.03 4.76 -9.02
N GLU A 104 2.72 5.73 -8.15
CA GLU A 104 2.01 6.95 -8.54
C GLU A 104 2.89 7.90 -9.35
N ALA A 105 4.20 7.94 -9.10
CA ALA A 105 5.15 8.71 -9.89
C ALA A 105 5.26 8.17 -11.33
N LEU A 106 5.33 6.84 -11.51
CA LEU A 106 5.31 6.22 -12.84
C LEU A 106 4.01 6.54 -13.57
N ILE A 107 2.87 6.42 -12.89
CA ILE A 107 1.58 6.80 -13.46
C ILE A 107 1.62 8.26 -13.92
N GLY A 108 2.00 9.19 -13.04
CA GLY A 108 2.09 10.61 -13.37
C GLY A 108 2.97 10.88 -14.58
N LEU A 109 4.17 10.30 -14.62
CA LEU A 109 5.12 10.47 -15.74
C LEU A 109 4.55 9.99 -17.08
N PHE A 110 3.84 8.86 -17.09
CA PHE A 110 3.35 8.26 -18.34
C PHE A 110 1.95 8.71 -18.75
N THR A 111 1.16 9.33 -17.86
CA THR A 111 -0.14 9.90 -18.21
C THR A 111 -0.06 11.39 -18.52
N TYR A 112 0.84 12.15 -17.89
CA TYR A 112 0.96 13.60 -18.12
C TYR A 112 1.45 13.93 -19.53
N GLN A 113 2.33 13.10 -20.10
CA GLN A 113 2.82 13.28 -21.48
C GLN A 113 1.76 12.96 -22.56
N ALA A 114 0.61 12.40 -22.19
CA ALA A 114 -0.46 12.04 -23.12
C ALA A 114 -1.48 13.18 -23.33
N ASP A 115 -1.55 14.17 -22.43
CA ASP A 115 -2.49 15.30 -22.52
C ASP A 115 -1.90 16.52 -23.27
N ASP A 116 -0.58 16.55 -23.52
CA ASP A 116 0.11 17.63 -24.27
C ASP A 116 0.24 17.37 -25.79
N LYS A 117 -0.56 16.45 -26.35
CA LYS A 117 -0.63 16.16 -27.81
C LYS A 117 -2.06 16.23 -28.32
#